data_AF-A0A1H7MM68-F1
#
_entry.id   AF-A0A1H7MM68-F1
#
_cell.length_a   1.000
_cell.length_b   1.000
_cell.length_c   1.000
_cell.angle_alpha   90.00
_cell.angle_beta   90.00
_cell.angle_gamma   90.00
#
_symmetry.space_group_name_H-M   'P 1'
#
loop_
_entity.id
_entity.type
_entity.pdbx_description
1 polymer ?
#
loop_
_entity_poly.entity_id
_entity_poly.type
_entity_poly.pdbx_seq_one_letter_code
_entity_poly.pdbx_strand_id
1 'polypeptide(L)' 'MRPLTIRECIRYCENAMREMWEKYGKPAEYSKRREVYVRCKELCKENGYVGSRFVSIWNTASTNAHREVVTICR' A
#
# COMPACT_ATOMS: atom_id res chain seq x y z
N MET A 1 -20.86 -9.13 -2.30
CA MET A 1 -19.95 -8.15 -1.66
C MET A 1 -19.95 -6.89 -2.52
N ARG A 2 -19.99 -5.70 -1.91
CA ARG A 2 -19.87 -4.42 -2.63
C ARG A 2 -18.43 -4.24 -3.13
N PRO A 3 -18.20 -3.80 -4.39
CA PRO A 3 -16.85 -3.48 -4.86
C PRO A 3 -16.25 -2.31 -4.05
N LEU A 4 -14.98 -2.44 -3.67
CA LEU A 4 -14.23 -1.40 -3.00
C LEU A 4 -14.08 -0.19 -3.92
N THR A 5 -14.22 0.98 -3.33
CA THR A 5 -13.88 2.24 -3.97
C THR A 5 -12.35 2.41 -4.07
N ILE A 6 -11.93 3.34 -4.91
CA ILE A 6 -10.50 3.66 -5.08
C ILE A 6 -9.87 4.12 -3.76
N ARG A 7 -10.61 4.85 -2.91
CA ARG A 7 -10.16 5.31 -1.60
C ARG A 7 -9.97 4.16 -0.62
N GLU A 8 -10.86 3.16 -0.66
CA GLU A 8 -10.72 1.97 0.17
C GLU A 8 -9.51 1.12 -0.24
N CYS A 9 -9.23 1.02 -1.55
CA CYS A 9 -8.01 0.38 -2.05
C CYS A 9 -6.72 1.10 -1.62
N ILE A 10 -6.71 2.44 -1.70
CA ILE A 10 -5.58 3.27 -1.22
C ILE A 10 -5.35 3.02 0.27
N ARG A 11 -6.41 3.13 1.08
CA ARG A 11 -6.32 2.97 2.54
C ARG A 11 -5.84 1.58 2.95
N TYR A 12 -6.30 0.54 2.26
CA TYR A 12 -5.81 -0.82 2.49
C TYR A 12 -4.29 -0.90 2.26
N CYS A 13 -3.80 -0.33 1.16
CA CYS A 13 -2.38 -0.34 0.84
C CYS A 13 -1.54 0.53 1.78
N GLU A 14 -2.06 1.66 2.24
CA GLU A 14 -1.43 2.50 3.25
C GLU A 14 -1.22 1.75 4.56
N ASN A 15 -2.28 1.07 5.03
CA ASN A 15 -2.23 0.31 6.28
C ASN A 15 -1.25 -0.86 6.18
N ALA A 16 -1.28 -1.63 5.08
CA ALA A 16 -0.36 -2.75 4.88
C ALA A 16 1.11 -2.31 4.81
N MET A 17 1.39 -1.13 4.22
CA MET A 17 2.73 -0.53 4.20
C MET A 17 3.17 -0.07 5.59
N ARG A 18 2.26 0.55 6.36
CA ARG A 18 2.51 1.00 7.73
C ARG A 18 2.84 -0.18 8.65
N GLU A 19 1.99 -1.20 8.68
CA GLU A 19 2.22 -2.41 9.48
C GLU A 19 3.56 -3.07 9.15
N MET A 20 3.90 -3.11 7.86
CA MET A 20 5.17 -3.64 7.39
C MET A 20 6.35 -2.83 7.93
N TRP A 21 6.30 -1.50 7.87
CA TRP A 21 7.36 -0.64 8.41
C TRP A 21 7.42 -0.62 9.93
N GLU A 22 6.29 -0.72 10.63
CA GLU A 22 6.27 -0.86 12.10
C GLU A 22 6.94 -2.16 12.53
N LYS A 23 6.70 -3.26 11.79
CA LYS A 23 7.23 -4.58 12.12
C LYS A 23 8.69 -4.78 11.71
N TYR A 24 9.09 -4.31 10.54
CA TYR A 24 10.40 -4.61 9.94
C TYR A 24 11.30 -3.37 9.79
N GLY A 25 10.82 -2.18 10.14
CA GLY A 25 11.56 -0.92 10.02
C GLY A 25 11.59 -0.32 8.61
N LYS A 26 12.13 0.90 8.48
CA LYS A 26 12.27 1.61 7.19
C LYS A 26 13.14 0.91 6.13
N PRO A 27 14.27 0.25 6.46
CA PRO A 27 15.04 -0.50 5.46
C PRO A 27 14.39 -1.85 5.15
N ALA A 28 13.09 -2.03 5.46
CA ALA A 28 12.36 -3.26 5.27
C ALA A 28 12.76 -3.92 3.95
N GLU A 29 13.23 -5.15 4.10
CA GLU A 29 13.70 -6.01 3.03
C GLU A 29 12.82 -5.86 1.80
N TYR A 30 13.44 -5.70 0.63
CA TYR A 30 12.73 -5.57 -0.65
C TYR A 30 11.66 -6.67 -0.84
N SER A 31 11.92 -7.85 -0.28
CA SER A 31 10.98 -8.98 -0.21
C SER A 31 9.66 -8.63 0.50
N LYS A 32 9.71 -7.97 1.66
CA LYS A 32 8.52 -7.56 2.43
C LYS A 32 7.71 -6.49 1.74
N ARG A 33 8.39 -5.51 1.14
CA ARG A 33 7.70 -4.51 0.31
C ARG A 33 7.03 -5.15 -0.90
N ARG A 34 7.66 -6.16 -1.52
CA ARG A 34 7.09 -6.91 -2.64
C ARG A 34 5.88 -7.75 -2.23
N GLU A 35 5.89 -8.38 -1.05
CA GLU A 35 4.72 -9.09 -0.50
C GLU A 35 3.52 -8.14 -0.35
N VAL A 36 3.73 -6.95 0.22
CA VAL A 36 2.67 -5.93 0.37
C VAL A 36 2.15 -5.46 -1.00
N TYR A 37 3.05 -5.22 -1.96
CA TYR A 37 2.67 -4.86 -3.32
C TYR A 37 1.77 -5.91 -3.99
N VAL A 38 2.12 -7.19 -3.86
CA VAL A 38 1.33 -8.28 -4.47
C VAL A 38 -0.06 -8.36 -3.86
N ARG A 39 -0.19 -8.32 -2.53
CA ARG A 39 -1.50 -8.33 -1.85
C ARG A 39 -2.37 -7.16 -2.27
N CYS A 40 -1.79 -5.96 -2.30
CA CYS A 40 -2.46 -4.77 -2.80
C CYS A 40 -2.95 -4.93 -4.24
N LYS A 41 -2.10 -5.48 -5.11
CA LYS A 41 -2.40 -5.70 -6.51
C LYS A 41 -3.56 -6.66 -6.71
N GLU A 42 -3.58 -7.77 -5.97
CA GLU A 42 -4.63 -8.78 -6.04
C GLU A 42 -5.97 -8.20 -5.60
N LEU A 43 -6.02 -7.55 -4.43
CA LEU A 43 -7.24 -6.92 -3.93
C LEU A 43 -7.74 -5.82 -4.89
N CYS A 44 -6.86 -4.94 -5.35
CA CYS A 44 -7.23 -3.87 -6.28
C CYS A 44 -7.71 -4.44 -7.63
N LYS A 45 -7.10 -5.52 -8.11
CA LYS A 45 -7.48 -6.23 -9.34
C LYS A 45 -8.88 -6.83 -9.23
N GLU A 46 -9.22 -7.46 -8.11
CA GLU A 46 -10.57 -7.98 -7.85
C GLU A 46 -11.64 -6.88 -7.91
N ASN A 47 -11.24 -5.62 -7.68
CA ASN A 47 -12.10 -4.44 -7.75
C ASN A 47 -11.96 -3.66 -9.07
N GLY A 48 -11.32 -4.23 -10.09
CA GLY A 48 -11.19 -3.64 -11.43
C GLY A 48 -10.11 -2.58 -11.58
N TYR A 49 -9.26 -2.37 -10.55
CA TYR A 49 -8.12 -1.46 -10.62
C TYR A 49 -6.88 -2.22 -11.08
N VAL A 50 -6.62 -2.20 -12.39
CA VAL A 50 -5.47 -2.88 -13.02
C VAL A 50 -4.57 -1.91 -13.78
N GLY A 51 -3.36 -2.35 -14.14
CA GLY A 51 -2.42 -1.57 -14.95
C GLY A 51 -2.07 -0.23 -14.31
N SER A 52 -2.19 0.86 -15.09
CA SER A 52 -1.86 2.22 -14.64
C SER A 52 -2.71 2.72 -13.47
N ARG A 53 -3.97 2.28 -13.36
CA ARG A 53 -4.85 2.63 -12.23
C ARG A 53 -4.31 2.08 -10.91
N PHE A 54 -3.87 0.83 -10.92
CA PHE A 54 -3.24 0.23 -9.74
C PHE A 54 -1.93 0.92 -9.38
N VAL A 55 -1.10 1.25 -10.37
CA VAL A 55 0.17 1.98 -10.13
C VAL A 55 -0.08 3.32 -9.45
N SER A 56 -1.14 4.04 -9.85
CA SER A 56 -1.54 5.29 -9.20
C SER A 56 -1.92 5.08 -7.73
N ILE A 57 -2.80 4.10 -7.44
CA ILE A 57 -3.19 3.71 -6.08
C ILE A 57 -1.97 3.39 -5.22
N TRP A 58 -1.07 2.55 -5.74
CA TRP A 58 0.14 2.12 -5.04
C TRP A 58 1.07 3.29 -4.73
N ASN A 59 1.30 4.18 -5.69
CA ASN A 59 2.17 5.34 -5.50
C ASN A 59 1.61 6.31 -4.47
N THR A 60 0.30 6.57 -4.51
CA THR A 60 -0.39 7.39 -3.49
C THR A 60 -0.24 6.76 -2.11
N ALA A 61 -0.58 5.48 -1.97
CA ALA A 61 -0.47 4.77 -0.70
C ALA A 61 0.97 4.76 -0.17
N SER A 62 1.95 4.50 -1.04
CA SER A 62 3.36 4.49 -0.69
C SER A 62 3.87 5.85 -0.25
N THR A 63 3.39 6.93 -0.87
CA THR A 63 3.79 8.30 -0.52
C THR A 63 3.20 8.72 0.82
N ASN A 64 1.91 8.45 1.03
CA ASN A 64 1.22 8.84 2.26
C ASN A 64 1.77 8.08 3.45
N ALA A 65 1.89 6.76 3.34
CA ALA A 65 2.46 5.96 4.40
C ALA A 65 3.92 6.39 4.68
N HIS A 66 4.71 6.70 3.63
CA HIS A 66 6.10 7.15 3.83
C HIS A 66 6.17 8.48 4.58
N ARG A 67 5.29 9.44 4.25
CA ARG A 67 5.21 10.72 4.97
C ARG A 67 4.87 10.53 6.44
N GLU A 68 3.92 9.67 6.75
CA GLU A 68 3.51 9.41 8.15
C GLU A 68 4.67 8.81 8.96
N VAL A 69 5.32 7.77 8.45
CA VAL A 69 6.44 7.12 9.15
C VAL A 69 7.68 8.02 9.22
N VAL A 70 7.91 8.91 8.24
CA VAL A 70 8.96 9.93 8.34
C VAL A 70 8.65 10.97 9.41
N THR A 71 7.39 11.39 9.53
CA THR A 71 6.95 12.37 10.54
C THR A 71 7.05 11.82 11.96
N ILE A 72 6.77 10.53 12.17
CA ILE A 72 6.82 9.88 13.49
C ILE A 72 8.28 9.65 13.98
N CYS A 73 9.25 9.56 13.07
CA CYS A 73 10.66 9.36 13.43
C CYS A 73 11.48 10.67 13.57
N ARG A 74 10.83 11.83 13.64
CA ARG A 74 11.46 13.14 13.77
C ARG A 74 11.19 13.72 15.15
#